data_AF-A0A955AHI3-F1
#
_entry.id   AF-A0A955AHI3-F1
#
_cell.length_a   1.000
_cell.length_b   1.000
_cell.length_c   1.000
_cell.angle_alpha   90.00
_cell.angle_beta   90.00
_cell.angle_gamma   90.00
#
_symmetry.space_group_name_H-M   'P 1'
#
loop_
_entity.id
_entity.type
_entity.pdbx_description
1 polymer ?
#
loop_
_entity_poly.entity_id
_entity_poly.type
_entity_poly.pdbx_seq_one_letter_code
_entity_poly.pdbx_strand_id
1 'polypeptide(L)'
;EALSLGARETWEGVGQVIAVLKRIRQVGKNLGGPGSIVVAAVSEASQGWARLLVFLTLLSANLAVINMLPIPVLDGGHMMFLLYEGARGKPVNERIAFVLTMIGFVFILSLMLFVIGLDIRRYS
;
A
#
# COMPACT_ATOMS: atom_id res chain seq x y z
N GLU A 1 37.70 -0.51 3.40
CA GLU A 1 37.00 -1.71 2.86
C GLU A 1 35.57 -1.87 3.37
N ALA A 2 35.26 -1.56 4.63
CA ALA A 2 33.88 -1.61 5.15
C ALA A 2 32.90 -0.61 4.49
N LEU A 3 33.36 0.59 4.12
CA LEU A 3 32.53 1.59 3.42
C LEU A 3 32.15 1.17 1.99
N SER A 4 33.06 0.49 1.28
CA SER A 4 32.80 -0.03 -0.07
C SER A 4 31.89 -1.26 -0.07
N LEU A 5 31.92 -2.06 1.00
CA LEU A 5 31.01 -3.19 1.20
C LEU A 5 29.60 -2.69 1.53
N GLY A 6 29.46 -1.72 2.43
CA GLY A 6 28.16 -1.10 2.75
C GLY A 6 27.53 -0.37 1.57
N ALA A 7 28.34 0.30 0.73
CA ALA A 7 27.87 0.92 -0.52
C ALA A 7 27.39 -0.10 -1.56
N ARG A 8 28.01 -1.29 -1.62
CA ARG A 8 27.58 -2.40 -2.47
C ARG A 8 26.28 -3.06 -1.96
N GLU A 9 26.18 -3.30 -0.65
CA GLU A 9 24.97 -3.86 -0.04
C GLU A 9 23.77 -2.92 -0.16
N THR A 10 23.96 -1.61 0.01
CA THR A 10 22.88 -0.63 -0.23
C THR A 10 22.49 -0.58 -1.71
N TRP A 11 23.43 -0.75 -2.64
CA TRP A 11 23.13 -0.78 -4.05
C TRP A 11 22.31 -2.02 -4.46
N GLU A 12 22.64 -3.18 -3.90
CA GLU A 12 21.87 -4.42 -4.07
C GLU A 12 20.49 -4.33 -3.41
N GLY A 13 20.40 -3.75 -2.21
CA GLY A 13 19.13 -3.49 -1.52
C GLY A 13 18.22 -2.53 -2.28
N VAL A 14 18.77 -1.44 -2.85
CA VAL A 14 18.04 -0.52 -3.73
C VAL A 14 17.56 -1.24 -4.99
N GLY A 15 18.38 -2.12 -5.57
CA GLY A 15 17.99 -2.97 -6.69
C GLY A 15 16.81 -3.88 -6.38
N GLN A 16 16.78 -4.46 -5.18
CA GLN A 16 15.66 -5.28 -4.70
C GLN A 16 14.38 -4.46 -4.46
N VAL A 17 14.49 -3.28 -3.84
CA VAL A 17 13.36 -2.36 -3.67
C VAL A 17 12.78 -1.95 -5.03
N ILE A 18 13.63 -1.61 -5.99
CA ILE A 18 13.19 -1.25 -7.36
C ILE A 18 12.55 -2.47 -8.05
N ALA A 19 13.06 -3.68 -7.85
CA ALA A 19 12.47 -4.90 -8.41
C ALA A 19 11.09 -5.21 -7.79
N VAL A 20 10.92 -5.00 -6.49
CA VAL A 20 9.62 -5.09 -5.81
C VAL A 20 8.66 -4.04 -6.35
N LEU A 21 9.09 -2.79 -6.51
CA LEU A 21 8.26 -1.73 -7.10
C LEU A 21 7.87 -2.03 -8.56
N LYS A 22 8.76 -2.61 -9.36
CA LYS A 22 8.46 -3.07 -10.73
C LYS A 22 7.47 -4.24 -10.75
N ARG A 23 7.57 -5.18 -9.80
CA ARG A 23 6.61 -6.28 -9.64
C ARG A 23 5.25 -5.77 -9.17
N ILE A 24 5.21 -4.82 -8.22
CA ILE A 24 3.98 -4.12 -7.82
C ILE A 24 3.36 -3.38 -9.01
N ARG A 25 4.16 -2.77 -9.89
CA ARG A 25 3.67 -2.14 -11.13
C ARG A 25 3.10 -3.13 -12.15
N GLN A 26 3.63 -4.35 -12.23
CA GLN A 26 3.07 -5.41 -13.08
C GLN A 26 1.81 -6.03 -12.49
N VAL A 27 1.77 -6.21 -11.17
CA VAL A 27 0.57 -6.65 -10.44
C VAL A 27 -0.52 -5.57 -10.50
N GLY A 28 -0.16 -4.28 -10.40
CA GLY A 28 -1.03 -3.11 -10.57
C GLY A 28 -1.47 -2.83 -12.01
N LYS A 29 -0.90 -3.49 -13.02
CA LYS A 29 -1.52 -3.51 -14.36
C LYS A 29 -2.80 -4.36 -14.37
N ASN A 30 -2.94 -5.31 -13.43
CA ASN A 30 -4.11 -6.16 -13.26
C ASN A 30 -4.98 -5.72 -12.05
N LEU A 31 -4.36 -5.13 -11.01
CA LEU A 31 -5.03 -4.35 -9.97
C LEU A 31 -5.08 -2.90 -10.42
N GLY A 32 -6.05 -2.57 -11.26
CA GLY A 32 -6.20 -1.23 -11.79
C GLY A 32 -6.31 -0.19 -10.66
N GLY A 33 -5.83 1.04 -10.93
CA GLY A 33 -5.90 2.15 -9.99
C GLY A 33 -7.34 2.53 -9.60
N PRO A 34 -7.54 3.54 -8.73
CA PRO A 34 -8.87 3.95 -8.29
C PRO A 34 -9.87 4.15 -9.44
N GLY A 35 -9.41 4.69 -10.58
CA GLY A 35 -10.26 4.85 -11.76
C GLY A 35 -10.67 3.52 -12.40
N SER A 36 -9.78 2.55 -12.44
CA SER A 36 -10.08 1.21 -12.98
C SER A 36 -11.00 0.39 -12.08
N ILE A 37 -10.91 0.58 -10.75
CA ILE A 37 -11.86 -0.02 -9.79
C ILE A 37 -13.26 0.52 -10.05
N VAL A 38 -13.41 1.83 -10.32
CA VAL A 38 -14.70 2.44 -10.67
C VAL A 38 -15.24 1.86 -11.98
N VAL A 39 -14.41 1.76 -13.02
CA VAL A 39 -14.84 1.15 -14.31
C VAL A 39 -15.26 -0.31 -14.11
N ALA A 40 -14.51 -1.09 -13.34
CA ALA A 40 -14.88 -2.47 -13.02
C ALA A 40 -16.20 -2.54 -12.24
N ALA A 41 -16.40 -1.68 -11.23
CA ALA A 41 -17.64 -1.63 -10.47
C ALA A 41 -18.85 -1.28 -11.35
N VAL A 42 -18.72 -0.32 -12.27
CA VAL A 42 -19.77 0.04 -13.24
C VAL A 42 -20.06 -1.11 -14.18
N SER A 43 -19.02 -1.80 -14.68
CA SER A 43 -19.16 -2.99 -15.52
C SER A 43 -19.93 -4.10 -14.79
N GLU A 44 -19.58 -4.42 -13.55
CA GLU A 44 -20.27 -5.46 -12.77
C GLU A 44 -21.70 -5.04 -12.39
N ALA A 45 -21.93 -3.76 -12.08
CA ALA A 45 -23.26 -3.21 -11.83
C ALA A 45 -24.19 -3.32 -13.04
N SER A 46 -23.66 -3.10 -14.25
CA SER A 46 -24.40 -3.23 -15.51
C SER A 46 -24.88 -4.66 -15.79
N GLN A 47 -24.19 -5.66 -15.22
CA GLN A 47 -24.53 -7.07 -15.33
C GLN A 47 -25.52 -7.54 -14.23
N GLY A 48 -25.87 -6.65 -13.30
CA GLY A 48 -26.88 -6.86 -12.27
C GLY A 48 -26.34 -6.79 -10.83
N TRP A 49 -27.25 -6.52 -9.89
CA TRP A 49 -26.94 -6.33 -8.46
C TRP A 49 -26.22 -7.50 -7.81
N ALA A 50 -26.53 -8.75 -8.21
CA ALA A 50 -25.87 -9.93 -7.66
C ALA A 50 -24.37 -9.97 -7.99
N ARG A 51 -23.96 -9.61 -9.23
CA ARG A 51 -22.54 -9.56 -9.61
C ARG A 51 -21.81 -8.41 -8.93
N LEU A 52 -22.46 -7.24 -8.83
CA LEU A 52 -21.91 -6.10 -8.09
C LEU A 52 -21.62 -6.46 -6.63
N LEU A 53 -22.54 -7.15 -5.94
CA LEU A 53 -22.32 -7.57 -4.56
C LEU A 53 -21.13 -8.53 -4.43
N VAL A 54 -21.02 -9.52 -5.32
CA VAL A 54 -19.86 -10.44 -5.33
C VAL A 54 -18.55 -9.67 -5.57
N PHE A 55 -18.54 -8.74 -6.52
CA PHE A 55 -17.39 -7.87 -6.77
C PHE A 55 -17.01 -7.05 -5.54
N LEU A 56 -17.99 -6.41 -4.89
CA LEU A 56 -17.76 -5.62 -3.68
C LEU A 56 -17.26 -6.48 -2.51
N THR A 57 -17.76 -7.72 -2.37
CA THR A 57 -17.26 -8.66 -1.37
C THR A 57 -15.78 -8.99 -1.61
N LEU A 58 -15.40 -9.29 -2.85
CA LEU A 58 -14.00 -9.58 -3.21
C LEU A 58 -13.10 -8.35 -3.03
N LEU A 59 -13.58 -7.18 -3.44
CA LEU A 59 -12.86 -5.90 -3.26
C LEU A 59 -12.65 -5.60 -1.77
N SER A 60 -13.70 -5.74 -0.95
CA SER A 60 -13.67 -5.53 0.49
C SER A 60 -12.71 -6.50 1.19
N ALA A 61 -12.74 -7.79 0.82
CA ALA A 61 -11.82 -8.78 1.35
C ALA A 61 -10.35 -8.44 1.04
N ASN A 62 -10.05 -7.99 -0.18
CA ASN A 62 -8.71 -7.54 -0.55
C ASN A 62 -8.26 -6.30 0.24
N LEU A 63 -9.16 -5.32 0.42
CA LEU A 63 -8.88 -4.12 1.23
C LEU A 63 -8.62 -4.49 2.71
N ALA A 64 -9.37 -5.44 3.26
CA ALA A 64 -9.14 -5.93 4.61
C ALA A 64 -7.75 -6.54 4.78
N VAL A 65 -7.28 -7.33 3.81
CA VAL A 65 -5.92 -7.89 3.82
C VAL A 65 -4.85 -6.79 3.73
N ILE A 66 -5.05 -5.79 2.87
CA ILE A 66 -4.13 -4.65 2.73
C ILE A 66 -4.10 -3.81 4.02
N ASN A 67 -5.24 -3.56 4.65
CA ASN A 67 -5.35 -2.82 5.89
C ASN A 67 -4.71 -3.54 7.08
N MET A 68 -4.60 -4.87 7.05
CA MET A 68 -3.93 -5.67 8.07
C MET A 68 -2.39 -5.65 7.94
N LEU A 69 -1.82 -5.09 6.87
CA LEU A 69 -0.37 -4.98 6.73
C LEU A 69 0.21 -4.01 7.77
N PRO A 70 1.45 -4.24 8.24
CA PRO A 70 2.12 -3.42 9.24
C PRO A 70 2.64 -2.10 8.62
N ILE A 71 1.73 -1.26 8.12
CA ILE A 71 2.02 0.03 7.52
C ILE A 71 1.51 1.11 8.50
N PRO A 72 2.37 2.05 8.97
CA PRO A 72 2.05 3.00 10.05
C PRO A 72 0.84 3.93 9.88
N VAL A 73 0.19 3.94 8.71
CA VAL A 73 -1.01 4.73 8.39
C VAL A 73 -2.28 3.86 8.23
N LEU A 74 -2.12 2.54 8.20
CA LEU A 74 -3.21 1.56 8.08
C LEU A 74 -3.50 0.94 9.45
N ASP A 75 -4.68 0.35 9.62
CA ASP A 75 -5.13 -0.25 10.89
C ASP A 75 -4.11 -1.29 11.43
N GLY A 76 -3.49 -2.07 10.55
CA GLY A 76 -2.45 -3.04 10.89
C GLY A 76 -1.15 -2.41 11.40
N GLY A 77 -0.86 -1.14 11.10
CA GLY A 77 0.26 -0.39 11.66
C GLY A 77 0.10 -0.15 13.16
N HIS A 78 -1.12 0.20 13.60
CA HIS A 78 -1.45 0.32 15.02
C HIS A 78 -1.31 -1.03 15.74
N MET A 79 -1.78 -2.11 15.10
CA MET A 79 -1.63 -3.46 15.63
C MET A 79 -0.16 -3.86 15.76
N MET A 80 0.70 -3.47 14.81
CA MET A 80 2.14 -3.71 14.87
C MET A 80 2.81 -2.95 16.02
N PHE A 81 2.44 -1.69 16.26
CA PHE A 81 2.94 -0.94 17.42
C PHE A 81 2.53 -1.59 18.74
N LEU A 82 1.28 -2.04 18.87
CA LEU A 82 0.80 -2.73 20.06
C LEU A 82 1.52 -4.07 20.30
N LEU A 83 1.75 -4.85 19.24
CA LEU A 83 2.52 -6.09 19.31
C LEU A 83 3.98 -5.82 19.73
N TYR A 84 4.58 -4.75 19.21
CA TYR A 84 5.92 -4.33 19.57
C TYR A 84 6.00 -3.86 21.03
N GLU A 85 5.01 -3.10 21.52
CA GLU A 85 4.89 -2.71 22.93
C GLU A 85 4.73 -3.91 23.84
N GLY A 86 3.85 -4.87 23.47
CA GLY A 86 3.64 -6.11 24.21
C GLY A 86 4.90 -6.96 24.30
N ALA A 87 5.70 -7.03 23.22
CA ALA A 87 6.97 -7.76 23.22
C ALA A 87 8.08 -7.05 24.00
N ARG A 88 8.12 -5.71 23.97
CA ARG A 88 9.17 -4.90 24.62
C ARG A 88 8.84 -4.54 26.08
N GLY A 89 7.59 -4.66 26.49
CA GLY A 89 7.09 -4.29 27.82
C GLY A 89 7.21 -2.80 28.14
N LYS A 90 7.47 -1.96 27.14
CA LYS A 90 7.63 -0.50 27.26
C LYS A 90 6.82 0.18 26.18
N PRO A 91 6.10 1.27 26.50
CA PRO A 91 5.34 2.01 25.51
C PRO A 91 6.27 2.56 24.42
N VAL A 92 5.79 2.55 23.18
CA VAL A 92 6.43 3.21 22.06
C VAL A 92 6.41 4.71 22.34
N ASN A 93 7.52 5.37 22.04
CA ASN A 93 7.58 6.82 22.16
C ASN A 93 6.56 7.44 21.20
N GLU A 94 5.53 8.10 21.74
CA GLU A 94 4.45 8.73 20.99
C GLU A 94 4.97 9.66 19.88
N ARG A 95 6.09 10.34 20.13
CA ARG A 95 6.73 11.22 19.15
C ARG A 95 7.25 10.46 17.93
N ILE A 96 7.79 9.27 18.14
CA ILE A 96 8.32 8.41 17.06
C ILE A 96 7.15 7.82 16.27
N ALA A 97 6.13 7.30 16.94
CA ALA A 97 4.93 6.78 16.29
C ALA A 97 4.27 7.85 15.42
N PHE A 98 4.06 9.05 15.97
CA PHE A 98 3.48 10.19 15.25
C PHE A 98 4.28 10.58 14.00
N VAL A 99 5.62 10.67 14.12
CA VAL A 99 6.48 11.00 12.98
C VAL A 99 6.41 9.90 11.91
N LEU A 100 6.46 8.62 12.29
CA LEU A 100 6.34 7.50 11.35
C LEU A 100 4.99 7.50 10.63
N THR A 101 3.90 7.72 11.36
CA THR A 101 2.55 7.83 10.78
C THR A 101 2.44 9.02 9.83
N MET A 102 2.98 10.19 10.18
CA MET A 102 2.97 11.36 9.30
C MET A 102 3.77 11.13 8.02
N ILE A 103 4.95 10.52 8.11
CA ILE A 103 5.77 10.16 6.95
C ILE A 103 5.01 9.16 6.06
N GLY A 104 4.42 8.12 6.66
CA GLY A 104 3.61 7.13 5.96
C GLY A 104 2.39 7.75 5.27
N PHE A 105 1.70 8.68 5.95
CA PHE A 105 0.56 9.40 5.41
C PHE A 105 0.95 10.24 4.19
N VAL A 106 1.99 11.07 4.30
CA VAL A 106 2.46 11.89 3.17
C VAL A 106 2.91 11.02 2.01
N PHE A 107 3.56 9.88 2.28
CA PHE A 107 3.97 8.92 1.27
C PHE A 107 2.77 8.31 0.53
N ILE A 108 1.77 7.79 1.26
CA ILE A 108 0.56 7.22 0.65
C ILE A 108 -0.24 8.28 -0.12
N LEU A 109 -0.38 9.50 0.43
CA LEU A 109 -1.07 10.59 -0.23
C LEU A 109 -0.39 10.97 -1.56
N SER A 110 0.94 11.10 -1.54
CA SER A 110 1.75 11.36 -2.75
C SER A 110 1.58 10.26 -3.80
N LEU A 111 1.62 8.99 -3.36
CA LEU A 111 1.39 7.84 -4.23
C LEU A 111 -0.02 7.85 -4.82
N MET A 112 -1.04 8.19 -4.03
CA MET A 112 -2.43 8.28 -4.48
C MET A 112 -2.60 9.34 -5.55
N LEU A 113 -2.04 10.55 -5.34
CA LEU A 113 -2.05 11.61 -6.34
C LEU A 113 -1.31 11.20 -7.62
N PHE A 114 -0.17 10.52 -7.49
CA PHE A 114 0.60 10.01 -8.62
C PHE A 114 -0.21 8.98 -9.44
N VAL A 115 -0.83 8.01 -8.77
CA VAL A 115 -1.65 6.97 -9.44
C VAL A 115 -2.89 7.57 -10.08
N ILE A 116 -3.59 8.49 -9.42
CA ILE A 116 -4.74 9.19 -9.99
C ILE A 116 -4.31 10.00 -11.22
N GLY A 117 -3.17 10.69 -11.16
CA GLY A 117 -2.62 11.42 -12.32
C GLY A 117 -2.28 10.50 -13.50
N LEU A 118 -1.80 9.28 -13.22
CA LEU A 118 -1.59 8.26 -14.26
C LEU A 118 -2.91 7.72 -14.82
N ASP A 119 -3.92 7.49 -13.98
CA ASP A 119 -5.25 7.04 -14.40
C ASP A 119 -5.92 8.10 -15.30
N ILE A 120 -5.88 9.39 -14.93
CA ILE A 120 -6.44 10.47 -15.75
C ILE A 120 -5.81 10.49 -17.14
N ARG A 121 -4.48 10.37 -17.24
CA ARG A 121 -3.77 10.29 -18.54
C ARG A 121 -4.11 9.04 -19.35
N ARG A 122 -4.62 7.99 -18.71
CA ARG A 122 -4.97 6.72 -19.35
C ARG A 122 -6.39 6.72 -19.91
N TYR A 123 -7.30 7.48 -19.29
CA TYR A 123 -8.71 7.59 -19.68
C TYR A 123 -9.05 8.89 -20.44
N SER A 124 -8.11 9.84 -20.55
CA SER A 124 -8.19 11.02 -21.42
C SER A 124 -7.53 10.76 -22.78
#